data_AF-A0A5C6Z7R6-F1
#
_entry.id   AF-A0A5C6Z7R6-F1
#
_cell.length_a   1.000
_cell.length_b   1.000
_cell.length_c   1.000
_cell.angle_alpha   90.00
_cell.angle_beta   90.00
_cell.angle_gamma   90.00
#
_symmetry.space_group_name_H-M   'P 1'
#
loop_
_entity.id
_entity.type
_entity.pdbx_description
1 polymer ?
#
loop_
_entity_poly.entity_id
_entity_poly.type
_entity_poly.pdbx_seq_one_letter_code
_entity_poly.pdbx_strand_id
1 'polypeptide(L)'
;MLWVALILPPRPPAPSADPAAPPDHPWGICPEAQAGLAVWCLQFTPRVALISVFAETYYATRAADAPWEDFPKPMLVDREFRCVGGLPELFPFDQPRTLTLRHGLWRDGVPQEIRVQVSNPAVGGDYALPALRWDAAEHRYRAAGAKASADFPCPTS
;
A
#
# COMPACT_ATOMS: atom_id res chain seq x y z
N MET A 1 -5.71 16.81 -5.21
CA MET A 1 -5.27 16.68 -3.80
C MET A 1 -4.30 15.52 -3.73
N LEU A 2 -3.03 15.77 -3.38
CA LEU A 2 -2.01 14.73 -3.27
C LEU A 2 -2.12 14.06 -1.90
N TRP A 3 -2.17 12.73 -1.88
CA TRP A 3 -2.23 11.97 -0.63
C TRP A 3 -1.01 11.06 -0.52
N VAL A 4 -0.45 10.98 0.69
CA VAL A 4 0.67 10.09 0.99
C VAL A 4 0.14 8.95 1.86
N ALA A 5 0.21 7.73 1.35
CA ALA A 5 -0.14 6.53 2.10
C ALA A 5 1.14 5.88 2.62
N LEU A 6 1.28 5.80 3.95
CA LEU A 6 2.37 5.05 4.56
C LEU A 6 2.08 3.55 4.40
N ILE A 7 3.04 2.81 3.85
CA ILE A 7 2.99 1.35 3.86
C ILE A 7 3.42 0.90 5.24
N LEU A 8 2.54 0.21 5.96
CA LEU A 8 2.80 -0.27 7.33
C LEU A 8 2.83 -1.81 7.36
N PRO A 9 3.65 -2.41 8.25
CA PRO A 9 3.61 -3.84 8.45
C PRO A 9 2.23 -4.32 8.93
N PRO A 10 1.90 -5.60 8.72
CA PRO A 10 0.70 -6.18 9.33
C PRO A 10 0.87 -6.23 10.85
N ARG A 11 -0.15 -5.78 11.58
CA ARG A 11 -0.20 -5.86 13.05
C ARG A 11 0.01 -7.31 13.50
N PRO A 12 0.86 -7.61 14.50
CA PRO A 12 0.92 -8.93 15.10
C PRO A 12 -0.47 -9.28 15.66
N PRO A 13 -0.85 -10.57 15.68
CA PRO A 13 -2.07 -10.98 16.34
C PRO A 13 -2.06 -10.45 17.78
N ALA A 14 -3.21 -9.93 18.24
CA ALA A 14 -3.33 -9.53 19.63
C ALA A 14 -2.88 -10.70 20.52
N PRO A 15 -2.12 -10.46 21.61
CA PRO A 15 -1.78 -11.52 22.54
C PRO A 15 -3.10 -12.19 22.94
N SER A 16 -3.16 -13.51 22.73
CA SER A 16 -4.34 -14.34 22.97
C SER A 16 -4.92 -14.01 24.34
N ALA A 17 -6.22 -13.69 24.36
CA ALA A 17 -6.98 -13.51 25.57
C ALA A 17 -6.77 -14.72 26.49
N ASP A 18 -6.38 -14.41 27.71
CA ASP A 18 -6.28 -15.33 28.84
C ASP A 18 -7.56 -16.21 28.91
N PRO A 19 -7.48 -17.55 28.89
CA PRO A 19 -8.66 -18.43 28.89
C PRO A 19 -9.49 -18.36 30.19
N ALA A 20 -9.12 -17.51 31.15
CA ALA A 20 -9.77 -17.34 32.44
C ALA A 20 -10.58 -16.03 32.60
N ALA A 21 -10.68 -15.17 31.58
CA ALA A 21 -11.43 -13.91 31.71
C ALA A 21 -12.96 -14.16 31.54
N PRO A 22 -13.82 -13.74 32.50
CA PRO A 22 -15.26 -13.90 32.39
C PRO A 22 -15.82 -13.02 31.25
N PRO A 23 -16.90 -13.46 30.57
CA PRO A 23 -17.45 -12.72 29.45
C PRO A 23 -18.18 -11.46 29.94
N ASP A 24 -18.23 -10.47 29.04
CA ASP A 24 -19.09 -9.29 29.06
C ASP A 24 -18.44 -7.98 29.53
N HIS A 25 -17.75 -7.28 28.62
CA HIS A 25 -18.03 -5.85 28.39
C HIS A 25 -17.73 -5.43 26.93
N PRO A 26 -18.68 -4.77 26.23
CA PRO A 26 -18.61 -4.61 24.77
C PRO A 26 -17.77 -3.43 24.23
N TRP A 27 -17.15 -2.56 25.04
CA TRP A 27 -16.44 -1.38 24.53
C TRP A 27 -15.26 -0.91 25.40
N GLY A 28 -14.28 -1.78 25.64
CA GLY A 28 -13.03 -1.39 26.30
C GLY A 28 -11.82 -1.79 25.49
N ILE A 29 -11.27 -0.89 24.65
CA ILE A 29 -9.92 -1.07 24.13
C ILE A 29 -8.98 -0.88 25.33
N CYS A 30 -8.40 -1.98 25.84
CA CYS A 30 -7.44 -1.95 26.96
C CYS A 30 -6.30 -0.96 26.66
N PRO A 31 -5.90 -0.09 27.61
CA PRO A 31 -4.75 0.80 27.46
C PRO A 31 -3.46 0.04 27.12
N GLU A 32 -3.26 -1.19 27.62
CA GLU A 32 -2.11 -2.02 27.23
C GLU A 32 -2.12 -2.42 25.75
N ALA A 33 -3.30 -2.57 25.12
CA ALA A 33 -3.40 -2.84 23.70
C ALA A 33 -3.03 -1.60 22.86
N GLN A 34 -3.28 -0.39 23.36
CA GLN A 34 -2.83 0.86 22.75
C GLN A 34 -1.34 1.10 22.97
N ALA A 35 -0.81 0.81 24.17
CA ALA A 35 0.61 0.88 24.46
C ALA A 35 1.40 -0.13 23.62
N GLY A 36 0.90 -1.37 23.48
CA GLY A 36 1.49 -2.38 22.60
C GLY A 36 1.47 -1.99 21.12
N LEU A 37 0.40 -1.34 20.65
CA LEU A 37 0.31 -0.77 19.30
C LEU A 37 1.27 0.41 19.08
N ALA A 38 1.34 1.34 20.03
CA ALA A 38 2.24 2.48 19.97
C ALA A 38 3.70 2.03 20.00
N VAL A 39 4.05 1.11 20.89
CA VAL A 39 5.39 0.51 20.97
C VAL A 39 5.73 -0.28 19.71
N TRP A 40 4.80 -1.03 19.13
CA TRP A 40 5.03 -1.77 17.89
C TRP A 40 5.23 -0.84 16.67
N CYS A 41 4.43 0.23 16.54
CA CYS A 41 4.63 1.27 15.53
C CYS A 41 5.92 2.08 15.74
N LEU A 42 6.33 2.31 17.00
CA LEU A 42 7.59 2.96 17.35
C LEU A 42 8.81 2.09 17.04
N GLN A 43 8.67 0.76 17.11
CA GLN A 43 9.74 -0.20 16.83
C GLN A 43 9.87 -0.54 15.34
N PHE A 44 8.80 -0.43 14.56
CA PHE A 44 8.79 -0.65 13.10
C PHE A 44 8.57 0.65 12.35
N THR A 45 9.63 1.44 12.17
CA THR A 45 9.57 2.62 11.33
C THR A 45 9.60 2.19 9.85
N PRO A 46 8.49 2.30 9.09
CA PRO A 46 8.51 1.97 7.66
C PRO A 46 9.58 2.80 6.93
N ARG A 47 10.26 2.18 5.97
CA ARG A 47 11.29 2.82 5.16
C ARG A 47 10.81 3.15 3.75
N VAL A 48 9.60 2.73 3.40
CA VAL A 48 8.99 2.93 2.10
C VAL A 48 7.58 3.48 2.28
N ALA A 49 7.23 4.50 1.51
CA ALA A 49 5.89 5.08 1.43
C ALA A 49 5.36 5.05 0.00
N LEU A 50 4.05 5.07 -0.16
CA LEU A 50 3.37 5.20 -1.45
C LEU A 50 2.79 6.61 -1.59
N ILE A 51 3.15 7.30 -2.66
CA ILE A 51 2.57 8.58 -3.05
C ILE A 51 1.61 8.32 -4.21
N SER A 52 0.36 8.75 -4.07
CA SER A 52 -0.65 8.59 -5.11
C SER A 52 -1.67 9.72 -5.12
N VAL A 53 -2.38 9.84 -6.25
CA VAL A 53 -3.58 10.67 -6.35
C VAL A 53 -4.81 9.82 -6.06
N PHE A 54 -5.65 10.29 -5.15
CA PHE A 54 -6.93 9.65 -4.86
C PHE A 54 -7.97 10.13 -5.86
N ALA A 55 -8.00 9.48 -7.03
CA ALA A 55 -8.87 9.84 -8.15
C ALA A 55 -10.36 9.84 -7.76
N GLU A 56 -10.80 8.89 -6.92
CA GLU A 56 -12.17 8.85 -6.41
C GLU A 56 -12.56 10.16 -5.70
N THR A 57 -11.71 10.67 -4.79
CA THR A 57 -11.94 11.95 -4.11
C THR A 57 -11.96 13.12 -5.08
N TYR A 58 -11.13 13.08 -6.12
CA TYR A 58 -11.11 14.11 -7.16
C TYR A 58 -12.41 14.16 -7.97
N TYR A 59 -13.02 13.01 -8.24
CA TYR A 59 -14.28 12.93 -9.00
C TYR A 59 -15.55 13.05 -8.15
N ALA A 60 -15.45 12.92 -6.83
CA ALA A 60 -16.60 13.02 -5.92
C ALA A 60 -17.41 14.34 -6.05
N THR A 61 -16.77 15.41 -6.53
CA THR A 61 -17.40 16.73 -6.71
C THR A 61 -17.63 17.12 -8.16
N ARG A 62 -17.37 16.22 -9.12
CA ARG A 62 -17.53 16.47 -10.56
C ARG A 62 -18.81 15.87 -11.12
N ALA A 63 -19.20 16.35 -12.29
CA ALA A 63 -20.28 15.75 -13.07
C ALA A 63 -19.97 14.28 -13.39
N ALA A 64 -21.01 13.44 -13.44
CA ALA A 64 -20.86 11.99 -13.65
C ALA A 64 -20.27 11.63 -15.03
N ASP A 65 -20.36 12.54 -15.99
CA ASP A 65 -19.84 12.44 -17.35
C ASP A 65 -18.51 13.20 -17.55
N ALA A 66 -17.89 13.67 -16.46
CA ALA A 66 -16.60 14.33 -16.54
C ALA A 66 -15.56 13.40 -17.18
N PRO A 67 -14.73 13.90 -18.12
CA PRO A 67 -13.73 13.07 -18.78
C PRO A 67 -12.71 12.54 -17.76
N TRP A 68 -12.22 11.33 -18.03
CA TRP A 68 -11.16 10.72 -17.23
C TRP A 68 -9.83 11.45 -17.50
N GLU A 69 -9.17 11.87 -16.43
CA GLU A 69 -7.91 12.61 -16.46
C GLU A 69 -6.73 11.64 -16.44
N ASP A 70 -5.64 12.06 -17.08
CA ASP A 70 -4.38 11.33 -17.05
C ASP A 70 -3.60 11.65 -15.76
N PHE A 71 -3.88 10.90 -14.68
CA PHE A 71 -3.18 11.09 -13.42
C PHE A 71 -1.79 10.45 -13.42
N PRO A 72 -0.84 11.05 -12.69
CA PRO A 72 0.47 10.42 -12.49
C PRO A 72 0.31 9.09 -11.77
N LYS A 73 1.05 8.08 -12.23
CA LYS A 73 1.08 6.76 -11.61
C LYS A 73 1.66 6.82 -10.19
N PRO A 74 1.22 5.93 -9.28
CA PRO A 74 1.68 5.94 -7.90
C PRO A 74 3.18 5.60 -7.79
N MET A 75 3.89 6.35 -6.94
CA MET A 75 5.33 6.16 -6.71
C MET A 75 5.59 5.58 -5.33
N LEU A 76 6.53 4.64 -5.26
CA LEU A 76 7.13 4.17 -4.01
C LEU A 76 8.37 5.01 -3.74
N VAL A 77 8.45 5.60 -2.55
CA VAL A 77 9.57 6.44 -2.13
C VAL A 77 10.20 5.94 -0.84
N ASP A 78 11.50 6.18 -0.68
CA ASP A 78 12.18 5.96 0.60
C ASP A 78 11.99 7.14 1.58
N ARG A 79 12.69 7.10 2.72
CA ARG A 79 12.61 8.16 3.75
C ARG A 79 13.18 9.50 3.30
N GLU A 80 14.05 9.48 2.30
CA GLU A 80 14.64 10.66 1.70
C GLU A 80 13.80 11.16 0.49
N PHE A 81 12.60 10.62 0.30
CA PHE A 81 11.71 10.87 -0.83
C PHE A 81 12.32 10.52 -2.20
N ARG A 82 13.34 9.65 -2.23
CA ARG A 82 13.88 9.11 -3.49
C ARG A 82 12.94 8.04 -4.01
N CYS A 83 12.68 8.07 -5.31
CA CYS A 83 11.85 7.05 -5.94
C CYS A 83 12.58 5.70 -5.91
N VAL A 84 11.96 4.72 -5.26
CA VAL A 84 12.43 3.33 -5.17
C VAL A 84 11.53 2.39 -5.94
N GLY A 85 10.51 2.88 -6.63
CA GLY A 85 9.68 2.11 -7.55
C GLY A 85 8.33 2.75 -7.77
N GLY A 86 7.37 1.98 -8.29
CA GLY A 86 5.99 2.43 -8.32
C GLY A 86 5.05 1.39 -8.89
N LEU A 87 3.77 1.75 -8.91
CA LEU A 87 2.69 0.88 -9.35
C LEU A 87 2.40 1.14 -10.84
N PRO A 88 2.10 0.11 -11.63
CA PRO A 88 1.84 0.26 -13.06
C PRO A 88 0.45 0.86 -13.37
N GLU A 89 -0.45 0.90 -12.38
CA GLU A 89 -1.84 1.38 -12.46
C GLU A 89 -2.14 2.38 -11.33
N LEU A 90 -3.20 3.20 -11.49
CA LEU A 90 -3.61 4.18 -10.49
C LEU A 90 -4.15 3.49 -9.23
N PHE A 91 -3.73 3.97 -8.06
CA PHE A 91 -4.10 3.40 -6.77
C PHE A 91 -4.73 4.46 -5.86
N PRO A 92 -5.82 4.15 -5.13
CA PRO A 92 -6.51 2.86 -5.05
C PRO A 92 -7.52 2.61 -6.19
N PHE A 93 -7.65 3.55 -7.13
CA PHE A 93 -8.76 3.57 -8.07
C PHE A 93 -8.31 3.96 -9.48
N ASP A 94 -8.69 3.12 -10.45
CA ASP A 94 -8.37 3.28 -11.87
C ASP A 94 -9.56 2.79 -12.70
N GLN A 95 -10.53 3.67 -12.96
CA GLN A 95 -11.87 3.28 -13.42
C GLN A 95 -11.87 2.24 -14.54
N PRO A 96 -12.73 1.21 -14.47
CA PRO A 96 -13.71 0.92 -13.42
C PRO A 96 -13.14 0.10 -12.25
N ARG A 97 -11.81 0.08 -12.09
CA ARG A 97 -11.09 -0.88 -11.24
C ARG A 97 -10.79 -0.32 -9.87
N THR A 98 -10.76 -1.20 -8.88
CA THR A 98 -10.25 -0.91 -7.53
C THR A 98 -9.06 -1.80 -7.24
N LEU A 99 -8.03 -1.23 -6.63
CA LEU A 99 -6.77 -1.91 -6.34
C LEU A 99 -6.60 -2.10 -4.84
N THR A 100 -6.11 -3.27 -4.44
CA THR A 100 -5.78 -3.61 -3.05
C THR A 100 -4.31 -4.02 -2.96
N LEU A 101 -3.58 -3.43 -2.02
CA LEU A 101 -2.18 -3.77 -1.75
C LEU A 101 -2.08 -4.83 -0.64
N ARG A 102 -1.23 -5.82 -0.87
CA ARG A 102 -0.82 -6.80 0.13
C ARG A 102 0.68 -6.86 0.23
N HIS A 103 1.21 -6.91 1.44
CA HIS A 103 2.64 -6.91 1.70
C HIS A 103 3.12 -8.31 2.11
N GLY A 104 4.29 -8.71 1.61
CA GLY A 104 4.99 -9.91 2.03
C GLY A 104 5.75 -9.71 3.34
N LEU A 105 6.79 -10.52 3.53
CA LEU A 105 7.68 -10.42 4.70
C LEU A 105 8.35 -9.05 4.76
N TRP A 106 8.53 -8.53 5.97
CA TRP A 106 9.23 -7.29 6.23
C TRP A 106 10.65 -7.58 6.71
N ARG A 107 11.62 -6.81 6.21
CA ARG A 107 13.01 -6.81 6.71
C ARG A 107 13.48 -5.37 6.81
N ASP A 108 14.02 -4.99 7.96
CA ASP A 108 14.53 -3.65 8.24
C ASP A 108 13.56 -2.51 7.85
N GLY A 109 12.26 -2.71 8.12
CA GLY A 109 11.22 -1.74 7.78
C GLY A 109 10.88 -1.63 6.28
N VAL A 110 11.33 -2.56 5.45
CA VAL A 110 11.04 -2.65 4.01
C VAL A 110 10.25 -3.93 3.70
N PRO A 111 9.06 -3.83 3.08
CA PRO A 111 8.35 -5.02 2.59
C PRO A 111 9.13 -5.65 1.44
N GLN A 112 9.48 -6.92 1.57
CA GLN A 112 10.29 -7.63 0.56
C GLN A 112 9.49 -7.95 -0.71
N GLU A 113 8.16 -7.94 -0.60
CA GLU A 113 7.25 -8.13 -1.72
C GLU A 113 6.00 -7.26 -1.52
N ILE A 114 5.51 -6.65 -2.60
CA ILE A 114 4.24 -5.94 -2.67
C ILE A 114 3.42 -6.59 -3.78
N ARG A 115 2.23 -7.07 -3.44
CA ARG A 115 1.28 -7.67 -4.38
C ARG A 115 0.11 -6.72 -4.56
N VAL A 116 -0.30 -6.55 -5.80
CA VAL A 116 -1.44 -5.69 -6.15
C VAL A 116 -2.53 -6.57 -6.73
N GLN A 117 -3.67 -6.62 -6.03
CA GLN A 117 -4.87 -7.27 -6.51
C GLN A 117 -5.77 -6.21 -7.14
N VAL A 118 -6.29 -6.49 -8.31
CA VAL A 118 -7.20 -5.62 -9.05
C VAL A 118 -8.57 -6.28 -9.05
N SER A 119 -9.60 -5.53 -8.65
CA SER A 119 -10.99 -5.88 -8.89
C SER A 119 -11.48 -5.07 -10.08
N ASN A 120 -12.00 -5.77 -11.10
CA ASN A 120 -12.49 -5.14 -12.32
C ASN A 120 -13.91 -5.62 -12.66
N PRO A 121 -14.95 -4.86 -12.29
CA PRO A 121 -16.34 -5.23 -12.54
C PRO A 121 -16.72 -5.23 -14.03
N ALA A 122 -15.95 -4.57 -14.91
CA ALA A 122 -16.33 -4.39 -16.31
C ALA A 122 -15.91 -5.54 -17.26
N VAL A 123 -14.94 -6.37 -16.88
CA VAL A 123 -14.44 -7.47 -17.73
C VAL A 123 -14.50 -8.84 -17.03
N GLY A 124 -15.30 -8.94 -15.96
CA GLY A 124 -15.76 -10.23 -15.44
C GLY A 124 -14.84 -10.94 -14.44
N GLY A 125 -13.94 -10.23 -13.75
CA GLY A 125 -13.22 -10.85 -12.64
C GLY A 125 -12.03 -10.07 -12.08
N ASP A 126 -11.61 -10.51 -10.89
CA ASP A 126 -10.43 -10.00 -10.21
C ASP A 126 -9.15 -10.65 -10.77
N TYR A 127 -8.07 -9.89 -10.89
CA TYR A 127 -6.77 -10.39 -11.34
C TYR A 127 -5.63 -9.78 -10.53
N ALA A 128 -4.46 -10.41 -10.55
CA ALA A 128 -3.27 -9.90 -9.87
C ALA A 128 -2.30 -9.29 -10.88
N LEU A 129 -1.73 -8.14 -10.53
CA LEU A 129 -0.60 -7.57 -11.26
C LEU A 129 0.70 -8.29 -10.86
N PRO A 130 1.77 -8.19 -11.67
CA PRO A 130 3.08 -8.70 -11.30
C PRO A 130 3.53 -8.16 -9.93
N ALA A 131 3.93 -9.06 -9.03
CA ALA A 131 4.39 -8.68 -7.70
C ALA A 131 5.66 -7.83 -7.79
N LEU A 132 5.74 -6.75 -7.02
CA LEU A 132 6.95 -5.96 -6.87
C LEU A 132 7.84 -6.58 -5.80
N ARG A 133 9.10 -6.86 -6.12
CA ARG A 133 10.08 -7.44 -5.19
C ARG A 133 11.19 -6.45 -4.91
N TRP A 134 11.59 -6.37 -3.65
CA TRP A 134 12.70 -5.53 -3.23
C TRP A 134 14.03 -6.11 -3.74
N ASP A 135 14.78 -5.29 -4.47
CA ASP A 135 16.17 -5.51 -4.82
C ASP A 135 17.05 -4.73 -3.84
N ALA A 136 17.72 -5.45 -2.94
CA ALA A 136 18.56 -4.85 -1.92
C ALA A 136 19.89 -4.30 -2.48
N ALA A 137 20.38 -4.81 -3.61
CA ALA A 137 21.61 -4.31 -4.21
C ALA A 137 21.38 -2.93 -4.83
N GLU A 138 20.24 -2.76 -5.49
CA GLU A 138 19.89 -1.53 -6.19
C GLU A 138 18.98 -0.58 -5.40
N HIS A 139 18.59 -0.98 -4.18
CA HIS A 139 17.68 -0.27 -3.29
C HIS A 139 16.37 0.15 -3.99
N ARG A 140 15.74 -0.78 -4.73
CA ARG A 140 14.50 -0.50 -5.47
C ARG A 140 13.60 -1.72 -5.62
N TYR A 141 12.32 -1.50 -5.87
CA TYR A 141 11.38 -2.53 -6.25
C TYR A 141 11.46 -2.83 -7.74
N ARG A 142 11.33 -4.11 -8.10
CA ARG A 142 11.23 -4.59 -9.48
C ARG A 142 10.02 -5.50 -9.62
N ALA A 143 9.26 -5.33 -10.70
CA ALA A 143 8.18 -6.26 -11.03
C ALA A 143 8.76 -7.66 -11.33
N ALA A 144 8.21 -8.67 -10.68
CA ALA A 144 8.63 -10.06 -10.84
C ALA A 144 8.42 -10.50 -12.30
N GLY A 145 9.50 -10.95 -12.94
CA GLY A 145 9.49 -11.36 -14.34
C GLY A 145 9.57 -10.21 -15.36
N ALA A 146 9.66 -8.96 -14.92
CA ALA A 146 9.84 -7.83 -15.84
C ALA A 146 11.31 -7.66 -16.22
N LYS A 147 11.59 -7.54 -17.54
CA LYS A 147 12.77 -6.77 -17.99
C LYS A 147 12.62 -5.34 -17.50
N ALA A 148 13.73 -4.64 -17.25
CA ALA A 148 13.71 -3.22 -16.92
C ALA A 148 12.83 -2.47 -17.93
N SER A 149 11.62 -2.08 -17.50
CA SER A 149 10.63 -1.42 -18.36
C SER A 149 10.85 0.08 -18.33
N ALA A 150 10.65 0.72 -19.48
CA ALA A 150 10.67 2.17 -19.66
C ALA A 150 9.50 2.88 -18.95
N ASP A 151 8.45 2.15 -18.55
CA ASP A 151 7.26 2.69 -17.86
C ASP A 151 7.41 2.79 -16.33
N PHE A 152 8.65 2.95 -15.85
CA PHE A 152 8.89 3.17 -14.42
C PHE A 152 8.46 4.59 -14.06
N PRO A 153 7.58 4.77 -13.06
CA PRO A 153 7.16 6.12 -12.63
C PRO A 153 8.27 6.88 -11.91
N CYS A 154 9.43 6.25 -11.68
CA CYS A 154 10.61 6.94 -11.20
C CYS A 154 11.21 7.78 -12.33
N PRO A 155 11.28 9.11 -12.19
CA PRO A 155 11.95 9.95 -13.17
C PRO A 155 13.42 9.52 -13.27
N THR A 156 13.93 9.39 -14.50
CA THR A 156 15.37 9.31 -14.74
C THR A 156 15.98 10.67 -14.41
N SER A 157 16.92 10.70 -13.46
CA SER A 157 17.71 11.90 -13.13
C SER A 157 18.58 12.33 -14.31
#